data_AF-A0A849S1T4-F1
#
_entry.id   AF-A0A849S1T4-F1
#
_cell.length_a   1.000
_cell.length_b   1.000
_cell.length_c   1.000
_cell.angle_alpha   90.00
_cell.angle_beta   90.00
_cell.angle_gamma   90.00
#
_symmetry.space_group_name_H-M   'P 1'
#
loop_
_entity.id
_entity.type
_entity.pdbx_description
1 polymer ?
#
loop_
_entity_poly.entity_id
_entity_poly.type
_entity_poly.pdbx_seq_one_letter_code
_entity_poly.pdbx_strand_id
1 'polypeptide(L)' 'MPIANLTVLAFVCLLAACVPVQPWERGTLAKAQMALVPYPEQALYREHNYGSREASIGGGSAKGGGCGCN' A
#
# COMPACT_ATOMS: atom_id res chain seq x y z
N MET A 1 19.09 1.13 37.87
CA MET A 1 17.80 1.86 37.82
C MET A 1 17.62 2.78 36.60
N PRO A 2 18.63 3.53 36.08
CA PRO A 2 18.38 4.45 34.95
C PRO A 2 18.15 3.72 33.61
N ILE A 3 18.78 2.55 33.42
CA ILE A 3 18.68 1.76 32.19
C ILE A 3 17.26 1.20 31.99
N ALA A 4 16.61 0.73 33.06
CA ALA A 4 15.24 0.22 33.00
C ALA A 4 14.22 1.33 32.64
N ASN A 5 14.41 2.54 33.15
CA ASN A 5 13.59 3.69 32.80
C ASN A 5 13.82 4.13 31.34
N LEU A 6 15.05 4.04 30.84
CA LEU A 6 15.39 4.33 29.45
C LEU A 6 14.73 3.34 28.48
N THR A 7 14.72 2.04 28.83
CA THR A 7 14.07 1.01 28.01
C THR A 7 12.55 1.16 27.98
N VAL A 8 11.93 1.55 29.10
CA VAL A 8 10.48 1.81 29.17
C VAL A 8 10.11 3.04 28.34
N LEU A 9 10.89 4.11 28.41
CA LEU A 9 10.68 5.31 27.61
C LEU A 9 10.80 5.05 26.10
N ALA A 10 11.81 4.27 25.70
CA ALA A 10 11.99 3.87 24.30
C ALA A 10 10.80 3.07 23.77
N PHE A 11 10.23 2.18 24.59
CA PHE A 11 9.07 1.38 24.22
C PHE A 11 7.83 2.28 24.00
N VAL A 12 7.57 3.23 24.90
CA VAL A 12 6.44 4.16 24.77
C VAL A 12 6.53 5.02 23.49
N CYS A 13 7.73 5.47 23.11
CA CYS A 13 7.93 6.22 21.86
C CYS A 13 7.60 5.39 20.60
N LEU A 14 7.88 4.08 20.61
CA LEU A 14 7.57 3.21 19.48
C LEU A 14 6.06 3.02 19.29
N LEU A 15 5.28 2.97 20.38
CA LEU A 15 3.81 2.87 20.31
C LEU A 15 3.15 4.18 19.81
N ALA A 16 3.79 5.33 20.02
CA ALA A 16 3.25 6.63 19.59
C ALA A 16 3.46 6.94 18.10
N ALA A 17 4.22 6.12 17.37
CA ALA A 17 4.55 6.37 15.96
C ALA A 17 3.38 6.13 14.98
N CYS A 18 2.28 5.53 15.43
CA CYS A 18 1.13 5.22 14.59
C CYS A 18 0.10 6.36 14.65
N VAL A 19 0.02 7.16 13.59
CA VAL A 19 -0.92 8.30 13.50
C VAL A 19 -2.07 7.93 12.57
N PRO A 20 -3.34 8.16 12.98
CA PRO A 20 -4.47 7.98 12.08
C PRO A 20 -4.42 9.05 10.97
N VAL A 21 -4.34 8.61 9.72
CA VAL A 21 -4.37 9.48 8.54
C VAL A 21 -5.80 9.54 8.01
N GLN A 22 -6.33 10.75 7.86
CA GLN A 22 -7.68 10.95 7.34
C GLN A 22 -7.74 10.61 5.83
N PRO A 23 -8.88 10.13 5.31
CA PRO A 23 -8.98 9.66 3.93
C PRO A 23 -8.53 10.66 2.87
N TRP A 24 -8.76 11.96 3.08
CA TRP A 24 -8.39 13.04 2.17
C TRP A 24 -6.91 13.45 2.25
N GLU A 25 -6.24 13.23 3.38
CA GLU A 25 -4.80 13.50 3.53
C GLU A 25 -3.95 12.54 2.70
N ARG A 26 -4.51 11.37 2.33
CA ARG A 26 -3.85 10.45 1.40
C ARG A 26 -3.52 11.10 0.06
N GLY A 27 -4.30 12.08 -0.41
CA GLY A 27 -4.02 12.78 -1.66
C GLY A 27 -2.72 13.58 -1.66
N THR A 28 -2.26 14.03 -0.48
CA THR A 28 -1.02 14.80 -0.33
C THR A 28 0.14 13.95 0.20
N LEU A 29 -0.14 12.95 1.05
CA LEU A 29 0.85 12.05 1.65
C LEU A 29 1.30 10.93 0.69
N ALA A 30 0.41 10.45 -0.18
CA ALA A 30 0.73 9.37 -1.12
C ALA A 30 1.53 9.91 -2.31
N LYS A 31 2.85 9.71 -2.28
CA LYS A 31 3.72 10.08 -3.40
C LYS A 31 3.46 9.14 -4.59
N ALA A 32 3.64 9.62 -5.81
CA ALA A 32 3.45 8.81 -7.02
C ALA A 32 4.28 7.51 -7.02
N GLN A 33 5.50 7.54 -6.45
CA GLN A 33 6.37 6.38 -6.30
C GLN A 33 5.85 5.29 -5.33
N MET A 34 4.85 5.61 -4.50
CA MET A 34 4.21 4.68 -3.57
C MET A 34 3.00 3.98 -4.20
N ALA A 35 2.73 4.22 -5.49
CA ALA A 35 1.65 3.57 -6.21
C ALA A 35 1.85 2.04 -6.21
N LEU A 36 0.77 1.30 -5.92
CA LEU A 36 0.79 -0.16 -5.92
C LEU A 36 1.18 -0.73 -7.30
N VAL A 37 0.77 -0.02 -8.36
CA VAL A 37 1.13 -0.31 -9.74
C VAL A 37 1.81 0.93 -10.33
N PRO A 38 3.16 1.00 -10.33
CA PRO A 38 3.88 2.18 -10.78
C PRO A 38 3.80 2.42 -12.29
N TYR A 39 3.57 1.38 -13.09
CA TYR A 39 3.43 1.43 -14.54
C TYR A 39 2.09 0.79 -14.97
N PRO A 40 0.97 1.49 -14.80
CA PRO A 40 -0.36 0.93 -15.03
C PRO A 40 -0.57 0.47 -16.47
N GLU A 41 -0.04 1.18 -17.45
CA GLU A 41 -0.13 0.83 -18.87
C GLU A 41 0.56 -0.51 -19.14
N GLN A 42 1.77 -0.71 -18.63
CA GLN A 42 2.51 -1.96 -18.80
C GLN A 42 1.83 -3.12 -18.08
N ALA A 43 1.27 -2.87 -16.89
CA ALA A 43 0.52 -3.87 -16.15
C ALA A 43 -0.72 -4.33 -16.92
N LEU A 44 -1.47 -3.40 -17.51
CA LEU A 44 -2.63 -3.71 -18.35
C LEU A 44 -2.24 -4.51 -19.60
N TYR A 45 -1.17 -4.13 -20.30
CA TYR A 45 -0.71 -4.89 -21.46
C TYR A 45 -0.29 -6.31 -21.09
N ARG A 46 0.39 -6.49 -19.94
CA ARG A 46 0.77 -7.83 -19.46
C ARG A 46 -0.45 -8.66 -19.08
N GLU A 47 -1.41 -8.07 -18.38
CA GLU A 47 -2.66 -8.73 -18.00
C GLU A 47 -3.45 -9.17 -19.23
N HIS A 48 -3.57 -8.31 -20.25
CA HIS A 48 -4.22 -8.67 -21.51
C HIS A 48 -3.53 -9.85 -22.20
N ASN A 49 -2.21 -9.80 -22.35
CA ASN A 49 -1.46 -10.90 -22.96
C ASN A 49 -1.59 -12.20 -22.17
N TYR A 50 -1.52 -12.12 -20.85
CA TYR A 50 -1.64 -13.27 -19.95
C TYR A 50 -3.04 -13.90 -20.03
N GLY A 51 -4.09 -13.08 -19.91
CA GLY A 51 -5.48 -13.53 -20.02
C GLY A 51 -5.79 -14.16 -21.39
N SER A 52 -5.25 -13.61 -22.48
CA SER A 52 -5.40 -14.21 -23.81
C SER A 52 -4.69 -15.56 -23.95
N ARG A 53 -3.54 -15.74 -23.30
CA ARG A 53 -2.76 -16.99 -23.39
C ARG A 53 -3.34 -18.10 -22.53
N GLU A 54 -3.95 -17.76 -21.40
CA GLU A 54 -4.41 -18.75 -20.43
C GLU A 54 -5.91 -19.01 -20.46
N ALA A 55 -6.65 -18.30 -21.33
CA ALA A 55 -8.12 -18.32 -21.37
C ALA A 55 -8.75 -18.16 -19.97
N SER A 56 -8.04 -17.45 -19.07
CA SER A 56 -8.39 -17.35 -17.66
C SER A 56 -9.46 -16.29 -17.47
N ILE A 57 -10.72 -16.73 -17.45
CA ILE A 57 -11.86 -15.88 -17.09
C ILE A 57 -11.75 -15.59 -15.58
N GLY A 58 -11.28 -14.39 -15.22
CA GLY A 58 -11.18 -13.92 -13.83
C GLY A 58 -9.76 -13.77 -13.26
N GLY A 59 -8.70 -13.93 -14.06
CA GLY A 59 -7.29 -13.88 -13.63
C GLY A 59 -6.71 -12.48 -13.38
N GLY A 60 -7.52 -11.50 -12.97
CA GLY A 60 -7.06 -10.15 -12.66
C GLY A 60 -6.62 -10.03 -11.20
N SER A 61 -5.36 -9.67 -10.96
CA SER A 61 -4.92 -9.27 -9.60
C SER A 61 -5.74 -8.06 -9.13
N ALA A 62 -6.07 -7.99 -7.84
CA ALA A 62 -6.80 -6.86 -7.26
C ALA A 62 -6.16 -5.54 -7.70
N LYS A 63 -6.84 -4.80 -8.59
CA LYS A 63 -6.33 -3.54 -9.14
C LYS A 63 -6.33 -2.50 -8.02
N GLY A 64 -5.18 -2.29 -7.38
CA GLY A 64 -4.89 -1.10 -6.58
C GLY A 64 -5.60 -1.01 -5.23
N GLY A 65 -4.81 -0.87 -4.16
CA GLY A 65 -5.30 -0.58 -2.81
C GLY A 65 -5.91 0.82 -2.73
N GLY A 66 -7.20 0.94 -3.01
CA GLY A 66 -7.97 2.15 -2.82
C GLY A 66 -9.46 1.85 -2.87
N CYS A 67 -10.13 1.86 -1.72
CA CYS A 67 -11.60 1.80 -1.53
C CYS A 67 -12.41 0.77 -2.36
N GLY A 68 -11.81 -0.12 -3.13
CA GLY A 68 -12.47 -1.26 -3.78
C GLY A 68 -13.62 -0.91 -4.75
N CYS A 69 -13.85 0.35 -5.12
CA CYS A 69 -14.89 0.72 -6.06
C CYS A 69 -14.32 0.70 -7.47
N ASN A 70 -14.48 -0.43 -8.18
CA ASN A 70 -14.64 -0.41 -9.63
C ASN A 70 -16.01 0.16 -9.98
#